data_AF-A0A660PYN3-F1
#
_entry.id   AF-A0A660PYN3-F1
#
_cell.length_a   1.000
_cell.length_b   1.000
_cell.length_c   1.000
_cell.angle_alpha   90.00
_cell.angle_beta   90.00
_cell.angle_gamma   90.00
#
_symmetry.space_group_name_H-M   'P 1'
#
loop_
_entity.id
_entity.type
_entity.pdbx_description
1 polymer ?
#
loop_
_entity_poly.entity_id
_entity_poly.type
_entity_poly.pdbx_seq_one_letter_code
_entity_poly.pdbx_strand_id
1 'polypeptide(L)'
;MDRARIFKSILWAITGLGSAALATRFLIGLGAIANMNDAVPWGLWKGFNIFPGIALAGGGFVMTAIIYIMAREEYHKYAKISVLLAFLGYLTAATALVTELGLPWLVWHPIIFWQHHSPLFEVSWCVMLYLTVLFLEFIPVPLEETSRFAKIRIFLTKYKIVLVFLGIMISTLHQSSLGSMWLITPEKLHPLWYTSLLPILFFLSAVAIGPIMLILAILVITRIYRRRTDSQTLSKLGLLSVFGVLVYGLVRLIDIGVKGKFAMIFDGSWQSTFFLVEISLMVVIPLVLMGVRRLRNSSGSLWVASLSAVIGLGFDRANIAGIMLSVDGPMYTPTLFEVLVSLAIISAAILAFLFGIERFKIWDTKWEDPREKPESHPDFDRSAEVWLGTPRLAGRSVYSLIFVVSLAVGFAIIPGKRIYSDGVQEVVSQKAYGGDTLCIDGNRDNYGVTFDHKAHVVRNSNDSSCVLCHHMNQPNDKQSGCYSCHRDMYQTTDAFRHDWHADPANANIGCMECHAIDQERLATTAKACDQCHKDLIPPGATITIEKYMAPSYTDAMHFLCIDCHRQKAEELTDKPDLALCTTCHRWKHPNHLQDEVAEKYNHPYFNHVVLPQKGSKEKGH
;
A
#
# COMPACT_ATOMS: atom_id res chain seq x y z
N MET A 1 -27.57 7.86 -26.33
CA MET A 1 -27.08 6.49 -26.57
C MET A 1 -25.64 6.53 -27.01
N ASP A 2 -25.24 7.47 -27.87
CA ASP A 2 -23.81 7.73 -28.19
C ASP A 2 -22.95 8.03 -26.97
N ARG A 3 -23.47 8.78 -25.98
CA ARG A 3 -22.71 9.10 -24.76
C ARG A 3 -22.25 7.85 -24.00
N ALA A 4 -23.14 6.86 -23.82
CA ALA A 4 -22.79 5.63 -23.11
C ALA A 4 -21.79 4.79 -23.91
N ARG A 5 -21.93 4.72 -25.25
CA ARG A 5 -20.98 4.02 -26.12
C ARG A 5 -19.61 4.69 -26.11
N ILE A 6 -19.55 6.00 -26.35
CA ILE A 6 -18.30 6.78 -26.34
C ILE A 6 -17.63 6.67 -24.97
N PHE A 7 -18.38 6.82 -23.89
CA PHE A 7 -17.86 6.70 -22.54
C PHE A 7 -17.27 5.30 -22.29
N LYS A 8 -18.02 4.22 -22.62
CA LYS A 8 -17.51 2.85 -22.51
C LYS A 8 -16.27 2.61 -23.38
N SER A 9 -16.23 3.14 -24.60
CA SER A 9 -15.07 3.07 -25.50
C SER A 9 -13.82 3.71 -24.88
N ILE A 10 -13.95 4.90 -24.29
CA ILE A 10 -12.84 5.58 -23.60
C ILE A 10 -12.36 4.74 -22.42
N LEU A 11 -13.28 4.23 -21.59
CA LEU A 11 -12.92 3.38 -20.45
C LEU A 11 -12.20 2.10 -20.89
N TRP A 12 -12.65 1.43 -21.95
CA TRP A 12 -11.98 0.24 -22.48
C TRP A 12 -10.58 0.55 -23.03
N ALA A 13 -10.39 1.72 -23.64
CA ALA A 13 -9.08 2.16 -24.11
C ALA A 13 -8.11 2.39 -22.94
N ILE A 14 -8.55 3.10 -21.90
CA ILE A 14 -7.76 3.35 -20.68
C ILE A 14 -7.41 2.02 -20.00
N THR A 15 -8.40 1.12 -19.84
CA THR A 15 -8.18 -0.20 -19.26
C THR A 15 -7.14 -0.99 -20.07
N GLY A 16 -7.20 -0.97 -21.41
CA GLY A 16 -6.20 -1.62 -22.26
C GLY A 16 -4.79 -1.09 -22.06
N LEU A 17 -4.62 0.24 -22.05
CA LEU A 17 -3.32 0.89 -21.80
C LEU A 17 -2.74 0.52 -20.43
N GLY A 18 -3.54 0.62 -19.36
CA GLY A 18 -3.07 0.29 -18.01
C GLY A 18 -2.89 -1.21 -17.78
N SER A 19 -3.61 -2.08 -18.50
CA SER A 19 -3.39 -3.53 -18.46
C SER A 19 -1.99 -3.92 -18.97
N ALA A 20 -1.42 -3.19 -19.94
CA ALA A 20 -0.04 -3.42 -20.36
C ALA A 20 0.94 -3.13 -19.22
N ALA A 21 0.79 -1.97 -18.56
CA ALA A 21 1.61 -1.61 -17.40
C ALA A 21 1.45 -2.61 -16.23
N LEU A 22 0.21 -3.06 -15.95
CA LEU A 22 -0.05 -4.10 -14.95
C LEU A 22 0.64 -5.43 -15.30
N ALA A 23 0.58 -5.87 -16.56
CA ALA A 23 1.23 -7.08 -17.00
C ALA A 23 2.76 -6.98 -16.84
N THR A 24 3.36 -5.87 -17.29
CA THR A 24 4.80 -5.58 -17.09
C THR A 24 5.17 -5.62 -15.62
N ARG A 25 4.35 -5.02 -14.74
CA ARG A 25 4.56 -5.04 -13.30
C ARG A 25 4.58 -6.45 -12.71
N PHE A 26 3.63 -7.30 -13.07
CA PHE A 26 3.57 -8.65 -12.50
C PHE A 26 4.62 -9.59 -13.10
N LEU A 27 5.11 -9.31 -14.31
CA LEU A 27 6.14 -10.12 -14.97
C LEU A 27 7.59 -9.70 -14.63
N ILE A 28 7.85 -8.40 -14.49
CA ILE A 28 9.21 -7.85 -14.39
C ILE A 28 9.49 -7.27 -12.99
N GLY A 29 8.48 -6.73 -12.30
CA GLY A 29 8.63 -6.15 -10.96
C GLY A 29 8.11 -4.72 -10.84
N LEU A 30 8.17 -4.17 -9.62
CA LEU A 30 7.68 -2.82 -9.28
C LEU A 30 8.46 -1.72 -10.00
N GLY A 31 9.80 -1.81 -10.00
CA GLY A 31 10.69 -0.79 -10.55
C GLY A 31 10.49 -0.53 -12.05
N ALA A 32 9.92 -1.49 -12.79
CA ALA A 32 9.63 -1.31 -14.21
C ALA A 32 8.58 -0.22 -14.48
N ILE A 33 7.62 -0.05 -13.57
CA ILE A 33 6.51 0.88 -13.78
C ILE A 33 6.42 1.97 -12.73
N ALA A 34 6.84 1.74 -11.50
CA ALA A 34 6.73 2.71 -10.41
C ALA A 34 8.01 3.53 -10.26
N ASN A 35 7.89 4.77 -9.79
CA ASN A 35 9.02 5.62 -9.38
C ASN A 35 9.14 5.72 -7.85
N MET A 36 8.67 4.68 -7.14
CA MET A 36 8.83 4.56 -5.70
C MET A 36 10.30 4.26 -5.36
N ASN A 37 10.71 4.67 -4.17
CA ASN A 37 12.04 4.41 -3.62
C ASN A 37 11.92 4.18 -2.11
N ASP A 38 13.01 3.87 -1.43
CA ASP A 38 12.96 3.55 0.01
C ASP A 38 12.56 4.74 0.89
N ALA A 39 12.74 5.96 0.40
CA ALA A 39 12.31 7.18 1.09
C ALA A 39 10.80 7.42 0.91
N VAL A 40 10.26 7.09 -0.27
CA VAL A 40 8.82 7.13 -0.61
C VAL A 40 8.34 5.74 -1.02
N PRO A 41 8.12 4.84 -0.04
CA PRO A 41 7.76 3.45 -0.33
C PRO A 41 6.31 3.30 -0.81
N TRP A 42 5.47 4.32 -0.60
CA TRP A 42 4.07 4.37 -1.03
C TRP A 42 3.88 5.42 -2.10
N GLY A 43 3.60 4.95 -3.31
CA GLY A 43 3.38 5.80 -4.47
C GLY A 43 1.93 6.26 -4.63
N LEU A 44 1.60 6.64 -5.87
CA LEU A 44 0.31 7.15 -6.27
C LEU A 44 -0.85 6.23 -5.89
N TRP A 45 -0.67 4.90 -5.97
CA TRP A 45 -1.77 3.96 -5.77
C TRP A 45 -2.29 3.96 -4.32
N LYS A 46 -1.44 4.13 -3.30
CA LYS A 46 -1.89 4.34 -1.91
C LYS A 46 -2.67 5.63 -1.76
N GLY A 47 -2.06 6.74 -2.14
CA GLY A 47 -2.61 8.09 -1.92
C GLY A 47 -3.86 8.38 -2.75
N PHE A 48 -4.01 7.76 -3.92
CA PHE A 48 -5.09 8.07 -4.86
C PHE A 48 -6.13 6.94 -5.04
N ASN A 49 -5.71 5.67 -5.10
CA ASN A 49 -6.63 4.54 -5.32
C ASN A 49 -7.11 3.92 -4.01
N ILE A 50 -6.19 3.63 -3.09
CA ILE A 50 -6.50 2.85 -1.88
C ILE A 50 -7.19 3.73 -0.84
N PHE A 51 -6.52 4.76 -0.30
CA PHE A 51 -7.08 5.53 0.80
C PHE A 51 -8.34 6.33 0.41
N PRO A 52 -8.36 7.08 -0.72
CA PRO A 52 -9.59 7.73 -1.18
C PRO A 52 -10.65 6.71 -1.60
N GLY A 53 -10.28 5.66 -2.34
CA GLY A 53 -11.23 4.69 -2.86
C GLY A 53 -12.01 3.98 -1.76
N ILE A 54 -11.34 3.60 -0.67
CA ILE A 54 -11.98 3.00 0.50
C ILE A 54 -12.89 4.02 1.20
N ALA A 55 -12.45 5.26 1.40
CA ALA A 55 -13.26 6.29 2.05
C ALA A 55 -14.51 6.65 1.22
N LEU A 56 -14.36 6.76 -0.09
CA LEU A 56 -15.46 7.02 -1.05
C LEU A 56 -16.43 5.84 -1.14
N ALA A 57 -15.93 4.60 -0.99
CA ALA A 57 -16.76 3.39 -0.91
C ALA A 57 -17.56 3.31 0.40
N GLY A 58 -17.28 4.16 1.39
CA GLY A 58 -18.02 4.26 2.65
C GLY A 58 -19.52 4.55 2.48
N GLY A 59 -19.95 5.03 1.32
CA GLY A 59 -21.38 5.22 1.03
C GLY A 59 -22.22 3.94 1.19
N GLY A 60 -21.65 2.75 1.00
CA GLY A 60 -22.38 1.49 1.18
C GLY A 60 -22.94 1.31 2.58
N PHE A 61 -22.05 1.29 3.59
CA PHE A 61 -22.46 1.06 4.98
C PHE A 61 -23.26 2.23 5.56
N VAL A 62 -22.95 3.46 5.16
CA VAL A 62 -23.69 4.65 5.63
C VAL A 62 -25.12 4.59 5.11
N MET A 63 -25.31 4.22 3.84
CA MET A 63 -26.65 4.07 3.28
C MET A 63 -27.41 2.92 3.90
N THR A 64 -26.78 1.77 4.16
CA THR A 64 -27.45 0.67 4.84
C THR A 64 -27.80 1.03 6.29
N ALA A 65 -26.95 1.79 7.00
CA ALA A 65 -27.28 2.33 8.32
C ALA A 65 -28.48 3.30 8.26
N ILE A 66 -28.51 4.23 7.30
CA ILE A 66 -29.64 5.16 7.11
C ILE A 66 -30.95 4.39 6.84
N ILE A 67 -30.89 3.34 6.02
CA ILE A 67 -32.09 2.58 5.63
C ILE A 67 -32.56 1.68 6.77
N TYR A 68 -31.66 0.89 7.37
CA TYR A 68 -32.02 -0.18 8.29
C TYR A 68 -31.96 0.22 9.77
N ILE A 69 -31.04 1.11 10.17
CA ILE A 69 -30.93 1.58 11.56
C ILE A 69 -31.80 2.81 11.78
N MET A 70 -31.71 3.81 10.89
CA MET A 70 -32.51 5.04 11.00
C MET A 70 -33.93 4.90 10.41
N ALA A 71 -34.30 3.71 9.93
CA ALA A 71 -35.60 3.36 9.38
C ALA A 71 -36.10 4.34 8.28
N ARG A 72 -35.20 4.78 7.39
CA ARG A 72 -35.53 5.71 6.29
C ARG A 72 -35.81 4.99 4.99
N GLU A 73 -37.05 4.54 4.82
CA GLU A 73 -37.50 3.77 3.64
C GLU A 73 -37.40 4.54 2.31
N GLU A 74 -37.43 5.87 2.33
CA GLU A 74 -37.33 6.71 1.12
C GLU A 74 -36.02 6.50 0.33
N TYR A 75 -34.98 5.96 0.97
CA TYR A 75 -33.69 5.66 0.34
C TYR A 75 -33.55 4.20 -0.12
N HIS A 76 -34.54 3.34 0.13
CA HIS A 76 -34.46 1.91 -0.19
C HIS A 76 -34.17 1.65 -1.68
N LYS A 77 -34.69 2.51 -2.57
CA LYS A 77 -34.44 2.48 -4.03
C LYS A 77 -32.95 2.61 -4.40
N TYR A 78 -32.11 3.13 -3.51
CA TYR A 78 -30.67 3.28 -3.73
C TYR A 78 -29.82 2.19 -3.06
N ALA A 79 -30.42 1.29 -2.28
CA ALA A 79 -29.68 0.27 -1.52
C ALA A 79 -28.81 -0.64 -2.41
N LYS A 80 -29.37 -1.17 -3.50
CA LYS A 80 -28.61 -2.05 -4.41
C LYS A 80 -27.45 -1.32 -5.09
N ILE A 81 -27.65 -0.04 -5.43
CA ILE A 81 -26.63 0.80 -6.07
C ILE A 81 -25.51 1.13 -5.08
N SER A 82 -25.86 1.49 -3.84
CA SER A 82 -24.87 1.82 -2.82
C SER A 82 -24.01 0.62 -2.46
N VAL A 83 -24.60 -0.58 -2.32
CA VAL A 83 -23.86 -1.82 -2.05
C VAL A 83 -22.96 -2.18 -3.24
N LEU A 84 -23.43 -2.09 -4.49
CA LEU A 84 -22.59 -2.34 -5.66
C LEU A 84 -21.42 -1.35 -5.75
N LEU A 85 -21.70 -0.06 -5.52
CA LEU A 85 -20.68 0.99 -5.54
C LEU A 85 -19.61 0.73 -4.46
N ALA A 86 -20.02 0.35 -3.26
CA ALA A 86 -19.10 0.01 -2.17
C ALA A 86 -18.29 -1.26 -2.49
N PHE A 87 -18.94 -2.31 -3.00
CA PHE A 87 -18.28 -3.54 -3.42
C PHE A 87 -17.20 -3.30 -4.47
N LEU A 88 -17.53 -2.56 -5.53
CA LEU A 88 -16.56 -2.23 -6.57
C LEU A 88 -15.48 -1.25 -6.09
N GLY A 89 -15.82 -0.29 -5.23
CA GLY A 89 -14.84 0.61 -4.62
C GLY A 89 -13.81 -0.14 -3.77
N TYR A 90 -14.24 -1.06 -2.90
CA TYR A 90 -13.31 -1.91 -2.15
C TYR A 90 -12.53 -2.87 -3.05
N LEU A 91 -13.15 -3.38 -4.11
CA LEU A 91 -12.44 -4.20 -5.09
C LEU A 91 -11.34 -3.41 -5.80
N THR A 92 -11.57 -2.14 -6.16
CA THR A 92 -10.51 -1.28 -6.73
C THR A 92 -9.36 -1.06 -5.77
N ALA A 93 -9.65 -0.80 -4.50
CA ALA A 93 -8.62 -0.64 -3.48
C ALA A 93 -7.83 -1.92 -3.27
N ALA A 94 -8.49 -3.09 -3.25
CA ALA A 94 -7.85 -4.38 -3.15
C ALA A 94 -6.96 -4.68 -4.38
N THR A 95 -7.43 -4.38 -5.60
CA THR A 95 -6.63 -4.54 -6.82
C THR A 95 -5.40 -3.63 -6.79
N ALA A 96 -5.57 -2.34 -6.44
CA ALA A 96 -4.47 -1.41 -6.31
C ALA A 96 -3.45 -1.85 -5.25
N LEU A 97 -3.93 -2.39 -4.12
CA LEU A 97 -3.07 -2.96 -3.08
C LEU A 97 -2.24 -4.13 -3.61
N VAL A 98 -2.86 -5.09 -4.28
CA VAL A 98 -2.16 -6.26 -4.86
C VAL A 98 -1.14 -5.81 -5.91
N THR A 99 -1.44 -4.79 -6.71
CA THR A 99 -0.47 -4.23 -7.67
C THR A 99 0.75 -3.63 -6.97
N GLU A 100 0.56 -3.00 -5.80
CA GLU A 100 1.64 -2.34 -5.08
C GLU A 100 2.49 -3.31 -4.25
N LEU A 101 1.93 -4.41 -3.75
CA LEU A 101 2.67 -5.37 -2.93
C LEU A 101 3.86 -5.97 -3.69
N GLY A 102 5.07 -5.89 -3.11
CA GLY A 102 6.27 -6.52 -3.69
C GLY A 102 6.08 -8.00 -4.01
N LEU A 103 5.41 -8.74 -3.11
CA LEU A 103 5.09 -10.16 -3.25
C LEU A 103 3.56 -10.37 -3.22
N PRO A 104 2.85 -10.13 -4.34
CA PRO A 104 1.39 -10.11 -4.37
C PRO A 104 0.75 -11.46 -4.04
N TRP A 105 1.41 -12.57 -4.35
CA TRP A 105 0.93 -13.93 -4.04
C TRP A 105 0.94 -14.25 -2.54
N LEU A 106 1.61 -13.45 -1.70
CA LEU A 106 1.61 -13.59 -0.25
C LEU A 106 0.52 -12.76 0.44
N VAL A 107 -0.42 -12.17 -0.31
CA VAL A 107 -1.52 -11.37 0.28
C VAL A 107 -2.38 -12.13 1.29
N TRP A 108 -2.40 -13.47 1.24
CA TRP A 108 -3.12 -14.32 2.19
C TRP A 108 -2.41 -14.50 3.54
N HIS A 109 -1.12 -14.18 3.65
CA HIS A 109 -0.33 -14.45 4.87
C HIS A 109 -0.95 -13.91 6.16
N PRO A 110 -1.46 -12.65 6.21
CA PRO A 110 -2.09 -12.09 7.41
C PRO A 110 -3.30 -12.87 7.93
N ILE A 111 -3.92 -13.73 7.11
CA ILE A 111 -5.05 -14.59 7.51
C ILE A 111 -4.59 -15.66 8.51
N ILE A 112 -3.34 -16.13 8.39
CA ILE A 112 -2.80 -17.25 9.19
C ILE A 112 -1.75 -16.75 10.19
N PHE A 113 -0.87 -15.83 9.78
CA PHE A 113 0.25 -15.36 10.61
C PHE A 113 -0.06 -13.97 11.15
N TRP A 114 -0.54 -13.93 12.38
CA TRP A 114 -1.12 -12.72 12.98
C TRP A 114 -0.04 -11.85 13.64
N GLN A 115 -0.06 -10.54 13.38
CA GLN A 115 0.79 -9.55 14.04
C GLN A 115 -0.09 -8.50 14.72
N HIS A 116 -0.51 -8.78 15.94
CA HIS A 116 -1.47 -7.96 16.70
C HIS A 116 -1.00 -6.54 17.02
N HIS A 117 0.31 -6.28 16.99
CA HIS A 117 0.86 -4.96 17.29
C HIS A 117 0.88 -4.03 16.07
N SER A 118 0.49 -4.51 14.89
CA SER A 118 0.49 -3.73 13.65
C SER A 118 -0.92 -3.26 13.27
N PRO A 119 -1.17 -1.94 13.15
CA PRO A 119 -2.42 -1.43 12.59
C PRO A 119 -2.70 -1.96 11.17
N LEU A 120 -1.65 -2.28 10.40
CA LEU A 120 -1.79 -2.82 9.05
C LEU A 120 -2.36 -4.24 9.06
N PHE A 121 -2.11 -5.03 10.10
CA PHE A 121 -2.70 -6.36 10.28
C PHE A 121 -4.22 -6.25 10.46
N GLU A 122 -4.67 -5.37 11.36
CA GLU A 122 -6.08 -5.10 11.59
C GLU A 122 -6.77 -4.61 10.31
N VAL A 123 -6.14 -3.65 9.61
CA VAL A 123 -6.65 -3.11 8.34
C VAL A 123 -6.80 -4.21 7.30
N SER A 124 -5.80 -5.11 7.17
CA SER A 124 -5.82 -6.21 6.21
C SER A 124 -7.00 -7.16 6.46
N TRP A 125 -7.21 -7.56 7.71
CA TRP A 125 -8.35 -8.39 8.12
C TRP A 125 -9.69 -7.72 7.86
N CYS A 126 -9.81 -6.44 8.24
CA CYS A 126 -11.05 -5.70 8.04
C CYS A 126 -11.40 -5.56 6.56
N VAL A 127 -10.42 -5.31 5.67
CA VAL A 127 -10.66 -5.24 4.21
C VAL A 127 -11.14 -6.60 3.68
N MET A 128 -10.47 -7.69 4.05
CA MET A 128 -10.83 -9.04 3.57
C MET A 128 -12.24 -9.45 4.02
N LEU A 129 -12.55 -9.24 5.31
CA LEU A 129 -13.86 -9.56 5.86
C LEU A 129 -14.95 -8.66 5.28
N TYR A 130 -14.71 -7.35 5.15
CA TYR A 130 -15.70 -6.43 4.63
C TYR A 130 -15.98 -6.66 3.15
N LEU A 131 -14.95 -6.91 2.33
CA LEU A 131 -15.12 -7.27 0.92
C LEU A 131 -15.94 -8.57 0.79
N THR A 132 -15.73 -9.53 1.69
CA THR A 132 -16.54 -10.77 1.76
C THR A 132 -18.00 -10.46 2.10
N VAL A 133 -18.26 -9.62 3.10
CA VAL A 133 -19.63 -9.22 3.47
C VAL A 133 -20.32 -8.50 2.32
N LEU A 134 -19.65 -7.54 1.67
CA LEU A 134 -20.18 -6.83 0.50
C LEU A 134 -20.50 -7.78 -0.65
N PHE A 135 -19.63 -8.76 -0.91
CA PHE A 135 -19.87 -9.80 -1.90
C PHE A 135 -21.12 -10.62 -1.56
N LEU A 136 -21.24 -11.10 -0.31
CA LEU A 136 -22.39 -11.87 0.16
C LEU A 136 -23.69 -11.06 0.18
N GLU A 137 -23.63 -9.76 0.41
CA GLU A 137 -24.78 -8.86 0.34
C GLU A 137 -25.21 -8.60 -1.12
N PHE A 138 -24.26 -8.49 -2.05
CA PHE A 138 -24.54 -8.21 -3.45
C PHE A 138 -24.94 -9.44 -4.27
N ILE A 139 -24.35 -10.63 -4.00
CA ILE A 139 -24.55 -11.84 -4.81
C ILE A 139 -26.01 -12.30 -4.98
N PRO A 140 -26.99 -12.04 -4.08
CA PRO A 140 -28.38 -12.36 -4.36
C PRO A 140 -28.93 -11.66 -5.61
N VAL A 141 -28.41 -10.48 -5.96
CA VAL A 141 -28.85 -9.67 -7.13
C VAL A 141 -28.62 -10.40 -8.46
N PRO A 142 -27.38 -10.84 -8.82
CA PRO A 142 -27.18 -11.63 -10.04
C PRO A 142 -27.87 -13.01 -10.01
N LEU A 143 -28.14 -13.56 -8.82
CA LEU A 143 -28.84 -14.82 -8.66
C LEU A 143 -30.37 -14.70 -8.76
N GLU A 144 -30.95 -13.49 -8.85
CA GLU A 144 -32.40 -13.30 -9.00
C GLU A 144 -32.98 -14.01 -10.23
N GLU A 145 -32.23 -14.02 -11.34
CA GLU A 145 -32.67 -14.58 -12.63
C GLU A 145 -32.22 -16.04 -12.84
N THR A 146 -31.41 -16.62 -11.94
CA THR A 146 -30.84 -17.97 -12.10
C THR A 146 -31.52 -18.98 -11.16
N SER A 147 -32.40 -19.83 -11.70
CA SER A 147 -33.17 -20.81 -10.92
C SER A 147 -32.30 -21.84 -10.17
N ARG A 148 -31.15 -22.23 -10.75
CA ARG A 148 -30.23 -23.24 -10.19
C ARG A 148 -29.67 -22.88 -8.80
N PHE A 149 -29.52 -21.60 -8.50
CA PHE A 149 -28.92 -21.10 -7.26
C PHE A 149 -29.94 -20.48 -6.29
N ALA A 150 -31.23 -20.77 -6.48
CA ALA A 150 -32.31 -20.21 -5.66
C ALA A 150 -32.13 -20.50 -4.16
N LYS A 151 -31.61 -21.69 -3.79
CA LYS A 151 -31.35 -22.04 -2.38
C LYS A 151 -30.35 -21.08 -1.72
N ILE A 152 -29.26 -20.76 -2.41
CA ILE A 152 -28.23 -19.82 -1.93
C ILE A 152 -28.84 -18.43 -1.79
N ARG A 153 -29.61 -17.97 -2.80
CA ARG A 153 -30.30 -16.67 -2.77
C ARG A 153 -31.22 -16.56 -1.54
N ILE A 154 -32.05 -17.57 -1.30
CA ILE A 154 -33.00 -17.58 -0.17
C ILE A 154 -32.24 -17.55 1.16
N PHE A 155 -31.18 -18.36 1.30
CA PHE A 155 -30.34 -18.37 2.49
C PHE A 155 -29.73 -16.98 2.78
N LEU A 156 -29.08 -16.37 1.79
CA LEU A 156 -28.45 -15.06 1.96
C LEU A 156 -29.47 -13.95 2.20
N THR A 157 -30.64 -14.00 1.55
CA THR A 157 -31.71 -13.03 1.79
C THR A 157 -32.28 -13.16 3.21
N LYS A 158 -32.40 -14.39 3.73
CA LYS A 158 -32.84 -14.65 5.11
C LYS A 158 -31.88 -14.04 6.14
N TYR A 159 -30.57 -14.12 5.90
CA TYR A 159 -29.55 -13.58 6.81
C TYR A 159 -29.06 -12.17 6.42
N LYS A 160 -29.75 -11.49 5.51
CA LYS A 160 -29.32 -10.17 5.01
C LYS A 160 -29.13 -9.14 6.12
N ILE A 161 -30.02 -9.12 7.12
CA ILE A 161 -29.91 -8.18 8.24
C ILE A 161 -28.62 -8.41 9.03
N VAL A 162 -28.23 -9.68 9.25
CA VAL A 162 -26.97 -10.01 9.93
C VAL A 162 -25.77 -9.52 9.13
N LEU A 163 -25.77 -9.74 7.81
CA LEU A 163 -24.71 -9.25 6.92
C LEU A 163 -24.60 -7.71 6.95
N VAL A 164 -25.73 -7.01 6.96
CA VAL A 164 -25.76 -5.54 7.07
C VAL A 164 -25.13 -5.07 8.38
N PHE A 165 -25.50 -5.66 9.52
CA PHE A 165 -24.91 -5.29 10.81
C PHE A 165 -23.41 -5.58 10.87
N LEU A 166 -22.97 -6.76 10.39
CA LEU A 166 -21.55 -7.09 10.28
C LEU A 166 -20.82 -6.09 9.38
N GLY A 167 -21.43 -5.70 8.25
CA GLY A 167 -20.88 -4.71 7.34
C GLY A 167 -20.68 -3.35 8.02
N ILE A 168 -21.66 -2.87 8.79
CA ILE A 168 -21.57 -1.60 9.52
C ILE A 168 -20.48 -1.67 10.60
N MET A 169 -20.43 -2.76 11.37
CA MET A 169 -19.42 -2.94 12.43
C MET A 169 -18.00 -2.98 11.87
N ILE A 170 -17.75 -3.84 10.87
CA ILE A 170 -16.43 -4.02 10.27
C ILE A 170 -16.00 -2.73 9.54
N SER A 171 -16.91 -2.05 8.85
CA SER A 171 -16.58 -0.80 8.15
C SER A 171 -16.20 0.32 9.13
N THR A 172 -16.88 0.40 10.28
CA THR A 172 -16.53 1.36 11.34
C THR A 172 -15.11 1.16 11.84
N LEU A 173 -14.74 -0.10 12.14
CA LEU A 173 -13.38 -0.45 12.55
C LEU A 173 -12.37 -0.07 11.46
N HIS A 174 -12.60 -0.54 10.24
CA HIS A 174 -11.67 -0.33 9.14
C HIS A 174 -11.34 1.15 8.87
N GLN A 175 -12.37 2.01 8.76
CA GLN A 175 -12.15 3.43 8.48
C GLN A 175 -11.34 4.11 9.58
N SER A 176 -11.57 3.72 10.84
CA SER A 176 -10.80 4.21 11.98
C SER A 176 -9.36 3.70 11.95
N SER A 177 -9.15 2.41 11.72
CA SER A 177 -7.83 1.77 11.77
C SER A 177 -6.90 2.23 10.62
N LEU A 178 -7.47 2.62 9.47
CA LEU A 178 -6.72 3.34 8.42
C LEU A 178 -6.14 4.67 8.92
N GLY A 179 -6.86 5.40 9.77
CA GLY A 179 -6.34 6.61 10.42
C GLY A 179 -5.29 6.30 11.48
N SER A 180 -5.46 5.21 12.25
CA SER A 180 -4.49 4.75 13.26
C SER A 180 -3.11 4.45 12.69
N MET A 181 -3.03 4.00 11.43
CA MET A 181 -1.76 3.73 10.76
C MET A 181 -0.81 4.94 10.74
N TRP A 182 -1.36 6.16 10.72
CA TRP A 182 -0.58 7.40 10.64
C TRP A 182 -0.10 7.92 11.99
N LEU A 183 -0.58 7.34 13.11
CA LEU A 183 -0.15 7.74 14.44
C LEU A 183 1.34 7.47 14.69
N ILE A 184 1.94 6.55 13.91
CA ILE A 184 3.37 6.23 13.94
C ILE A 184 4.26 7.30 13.27
N THR A 185 3.67 8.35 12.69
CA THR A 185 4.39 9.39 11.93
C THR A 185 4.34 10.80 12.55
N PRO A 186 4.52 10.97 13.88
CA PRO A 186 4.40 12.29 14.54
C PRO A 186 5.36 13.34 13.99
N GLU A 187 6.60 12.93 13.74
CA GLU A 187 7.66 13.83 13.26
C GLU A 187 7.73 13.93 11.73
N LYS A 188 7.08 12.99 11.03
CA LYS A 188 7.12 12.94 9.56
C LYS A 188 5.94 13.65 8.92
N LEU A 189 4.76 13.60 9.51
CA LEU A 189 3.58 14.21 8.91
C LEU A 189 3.47 15.68 9.32
N HIS A 190 3.23 16.55 8.33
CA HIS A 190 3.14 17.99 8.58
C HIS A 190 2.14 18.34 9.71
N PRO A 191 2.45 19.31 10.59
CA PRO A 191 1.65 19.64 11.77
C PRO A 191 0.17 19.97 11.55
N LEU A 192 -0.20 20.47 10.36
CA LEU A 192 -1.60 20.74 9.98
C LEU A 192 -2.40 19.46 9.69
N TRP A 193 -1.73 18.38 9.29
CA TRP A 193 -2.37 17.09 9.01
C TRP A 193 -2.26 16.11 10.16
N TYR A 194 -1.16 16.13 10.92
CA TYR A 194 -0.94 15.21 12.03
C TYR A 194 -1.81 15.52 13.26
N THR A 195 -2.49 14.50 13.77
CA THR A 195 -3.25 14.54 15.03
C THR A 195 -3.50 13.15 15.59
N SER A 196 -3.52 13.02 16.92
CA SER A 196 -3.96 11.79 17.59
C SER A 196 -5.41 11.42 17.28
N LEU A 197 -6.21 12.37 16.76
CA LEU A 197 -7.60 12.17 16.34
C LEU A 197 -7.73 11.64 14.89
N LEU A 198 -6.63 11.31 14.20
CA LEU A 198 -6.66 10.77 12.83
C LEU A 198 -7.63 9.59 12.64
N PRO A 199 -7.74 8.60 13.57
CA PRO A 199 -8.73 7.53 13.45
C PRO A 199 -10.17 8.05 13.36
N ILE A 200 -10.51 9.03 14.20
CA ILE A 200 -11.85 9.63 14.26
C ILE A 200 -12.10 10.47 13.01
N LEU A 201 -11.11 11.27 12.59
CA LEU A 201 -11.24 12.11 11.39
C LEU A 201 -11.43 11.27 10.13
N PHE A 202 -10.73 10.14 10.00
CA PHE A 202 -10.89 9.24 8.87
C PHE A 202 -12.29 8.62 8.82
N PHE A 203 -12.82 8.18 9.97
CA PHE A 203 -14.17 7.68 10.08
C PHE A 203 -15.22 8.75 9.75
N LEU A 204 -15.12 9.94 10.36
CA LEU A 204 -16.06 11.04 10.15
C LEU A 204 -16.10 11.48 8.68
N SER A 205 -14.95 11.55 8.01
CA SER A 205 -14.90 11.93 6.60
C SER A 205 -15.51 10.88 5.69
N ALA A 206 -15.30 9.59 5.96
CA ALA A 206 -15.94 8.51 5.21
C ALA A 206 -17.48 8.53 5.39
N VAL A 207 -17.97 8.77 6.61
CA VAL A 207 -19.42 8.89 6.90
C VAL A 207 -20.03 10.11 6.20
N ALA A 208 -19.33 11.24 6.21
CA ALA A 208 -19.80 12.49 5.61
C ALA A 208 -19.86 12.41 4.08
N ILE A 209 -18.77 11.96 3.45
CA ILE A 209 -18.59 12.01 2.00
C ILE A 209 -19.16 10.78 1.29
N GLY A 210 -19.29 9.63 1.97
CA GLY A 210 -19.84 8.41 1.38
C GLY A 210 -21.19 8.60 0.66
N PRO A 211 -22.23 9.20 1.28
CA PRO A 211 -23.48 9.48 0.59
C PRO A 211 -23.35 10.56 -0.50
N ILE A 212 -22.42 11.50 -0.38
CA ILE A 212 -22.13 12.51 -1.42
C ILE A 212 -21.56 11.82 -2.67
N MET A 213 -20.67 10.84 -2.50
CA MET A 213 -20.16 10.01 -3.60
C MET A 213 -21.29 9.24 -4.30
N LEU A 214 -22.28 8.73 -3.54
CA LEU A 214 -23.46 8.11 -4.13
C LEU A 214 -24.30 9.11 -4.95
N ILE A 215 -24.48 10.33 -4.45
CA ILE A 215 -25.16 11.41 -5.21
C ILE A 215 -24.42 11.64 -6.53
N LEU A 216 -23.08 11.78 -6.50
CA LEU A 216 -22.27 11.95 -7.71
C LEU A 216 -22.46 10.79 -8.68
N ALA A 217 -22.40 9.54 -8.21
CA ALA A 217 -22.60 8.36 -9.04
C ALA A 217 -23.98 8.37 -9.73
N ILE A 218 -25.05 8.68 -8.99
CA ILE A 218 -26.40 8.77 -9.54
C ILE A 218 -26.51 9.88 -10.59
N LEU A 219 -25.92 11.05 -10.33
CA LEU A 219 -25.89 12.16 -11.29
C LEU A 219 -25.15 11.78 -12.58
N VAL A 220 -24.01 11.08 -12.48
CA VAL A 220 -23.25 10.58 -13.64
C VAL A 220 -24.06 9.56 -14.43
N ILE A 221 -24.64 8.56 -13.78
CA ILE A 221 -25.42 7.50 -14.44
C ILE A 221 -26.63 8.10 -15.17
N THR A 222 -27.41 8.93 -14.47
CA THR A 222 -28.60 9.57 -15.07
C THR A 222 -28.25 10.47 -16.25
N ARG A 223 -27.08 11.14 -16.21
CA ARG A 223 -26.55 11.93 -17.33
C ARG A 223 -26.13 11.06 -18.52
N ILE A 224 -25.46 9.93 -18.27
CA ILE A 224 -25.01 8.99 -19.31
C ILE A 224 -26.22 8.35 -20.02
N TYR A 225 -27.19 7.85 -19.24
CA TYR A 225 -28.36 7.15 -19.75
C TYR A 225 -29.56 8.05 -20.06
N ARG A 226 -29.41 9.38 -19.93
CA ARG A 226 -30.47 10.39 -20.16
C ARG A 226 -31.75 10.08 -19.36
N ARG A 227 -31.62 9.64 -18.12
CA ARG A 227 -32.74 9.41 -17.19
C ARG A 227 -33.01 10.66 -16.36
N ARG A 228 -34.24 10.79 -15.85
CA ARG A 228 -34.59 11.85 -14.91
C ARG A 228 -33.97 11.57 -13.54
N THR A 229 -33.41 12.59 -12.92
CA THR A 229 -32.90 12.54 -11.54
C THR A 229 -34.00 12.88 -10.55
N ASP A 230 -34.16 12.06 -9.51
CA ASP A 230 -34.97 12.43 -8.34
C ASP A 230 -34.20 13.43 -7.47
N SER A 231 -34.19 14.68 -7.93
CA SER A 231 -33.39 15.75 -7.32
C SER A 231 -33.86 16.06 -5.89
N GLN A 232 -35.10 15.71 -5.53
CA GLN A 232 -35.63 15.93 -4.20
C GLN A 232 -35.09 14.92 -3.19
N THR A 233 -35.06 13.62 -3.52
CA THR A 233 -34.43 12.63 -2.62
C THR A 233 -32.92 12.85 -2.51
N LEU A 234 -32.24 13.18 -3.61
CA LEU A 234 -30.79 13.48 -3.58
C LEU A 234 -30.48 14.74 -2.74
N SER A 235 -31.34 15.76 -2.82
CA SER A 235 -31.27 16.94 -1.96
C SER A 235 -31.41 16.53 -0.48
N LYS A 236 -32.43 15.76 -0.10
CA LYS A 236 -32.55 15.31 1.31
C LYS A 236 -31.31 14.54 1.79
N LEU A 237 -30.76 13.66 0.96
CA LEU A 237 -29.54 12.92 1.28
C LEU A 237 -28.33 13.84 1.46
N GLY A 238 -28.16 14.82 0.57
CA GLY A 238 -27.09 15.82 0.67
C GLY A 238 -27.16 16.64 1.96
N LEU A 239 -28.37 17.02 2.40
CA LEU A 239 -28.55 17.70 3.69
C LEU A 239 -28.12 16.83 4.88
N LEU A 240 -28.38 15.52 4.83
CA LEU A 240 -27.93 14.62 5.89
C LEU A 240 -26.39 14.55 5.93
N SER A 241 -25.74 14.47 4.76
CA SER A 241 -24.27 14.51 4.67
C SER A 241 -23.65 15.82 5.14
N VAL A 242 -24.33 16.96 4.95
CA VAL A 242 -23.86 18.28 5.43
C VAL A 242 -23.62 18.27 6.94
N PHE A 243 -24.43 17.55 7.72
CA PHE A 243 -24.18 17.41 9.16
C PHE A 243 -22.85 16.71 9.44
N GLY A 244 -22.55 15.60 8.74
CA GLY A 244 -21.28 14.91 8.86
C GLY A 244 -20.08 15.78 8.44
N VAL A 245 -20.23 16.52 7.34
CA VAL A 245 -19.21 17.46 6.84
C VAL A 245 -18.94 18.57 7.86
N LEU A 246 -20.00 19.12 8.47
CA LEU A 246 -19.89 20.13 9.52
C LEU A 246 -19.16 19.59 10.75
N VAL A 247 -19.54 18.40 11.23
CA VAL A 247 -18.90 17.76 12.38
C VAL A 247 -17.42 17.50 12.11
N TYR A 248 -17.06 16.93 10.96
CA TYR A 248 -15.66 16.74 10.56
C TYR A 248 -14.89 18.08 10.57
N GLY A 249 -15.45 19.11 9.92
CA GLY A 249 -14.82 20.43 9.83
C GLY A 249 -14.61 21.10 11.19
N LEU A 250 -15.61 21.02 12.07
CA LEU A 250 -15.51 21.54 13.44
C LEU A 250 -14.47 20.80 14.26
N VAL A 251 -14.48 19.46 14.26
CA VAL A 251 -13.49 18.65 14.98
C VAL A 251 -12.08 18.99 14.49
N ARG A 252 -11.89 19.12 13.17
CA ARG A 252 -10.58 19.46 12.58
C ARG A 252 -10.10 20.85 12.98
N LEU A 253 -10.95 21.87 12.91
CA LEU A 253 -10.58 23.25 13.25
C LEU A 253 -10.35 23.43 14.76
N ILE A 254 -11.17 22.79 15.60
CA ILE A 254 -11.01 22.80 17.06
C ILE A 254 -9.70 22.12 17.44
N ASP A 255 -9.38 20.94 16.87
CA ASP A 255 -8.13 20.23 17.15
C ASP A 255 -6.89 21.07 16.82
N ILE A 256 -6.89 21.76 15.67
CA ILE A 256 -5.78 22.66 15.29
C ILE A 256 -5.69 23.86 16.25
N GLY A 257 -6.83 24.42 16.65
CA GLY A 257 -6.90 25.53 17.61
C GLY A 257 -6.37 25.17 18.99
N VAL A 258 -6.80 24.02 19.54
CA VAL A 258 -6.37 23.52 20.86
C VAL A 258 -4.85 23.28 20.90
N LYS A 259 -4.25 22.87 19.79
CA LYS A 259 -2.80 22.67 19.66
C LYS A 259 -2.00 23.94 19.42
N GLY A 260 -2.66 25.10 19.35
CA GLY A 260 -2.00 26.39 19.09
C GLY A 260 -1.43 26.53 17.68
N LYS A 261 -1.85 25.67 16.72
CA LYS A 261 -1.31 25.64 15.35
C LYS A 261 -2.12 26.48 14.35
N PHE A 262 -3.10 27.24 14.83
CA PHE A 262 -4.04 27.99 13.96
C PHE A 262 -3.34 29.01 13.05
N ALA A 263 -2.23 29.61 13.52
CA ALA A 263 -1.44 30.55 12.72
C ALA A 263 -0.83 29.90 11.46
N MET A 264 -0.48 28.61 11.51
CA MET A 264 0.08 27.86 10.37
C MET A 264 -0.91 27.73 9.21
N ILE A 265 -2.23 27.87 9.46
CA ILE A 265 -3.23 27.83 8.39
C ILE A 265 -3.07 29.03 7.46
N PHE A 266 -2.54 30.15 7.94
CA PHE A 266 -2.49 31.43 7.21
C PHE A 266 -1.07 32.00 7.07
N ASP A 267 -0.04 31.15 7.20
CA ASP A 267 1.36 31.58 7.09
C ASP A 267 1.81 31.89 5.64
N GLY A 268 0.96 31.59 4.65
CA GLY A 268 1.24 31.83 3.22
C GLY A 268 2.18 30.80 2.59
N SER A 269 2.55 29.74 3.33
CA SER A 269 3.30 28.61 2.79
C SER A 269 2.48 27.84 1.74
N TRP A 270 3.16 27.05 0.92
CA TRP A 270 2.46 26.20 -0.05
C TRP A 270 1.64 25.11 0.68
N GLN A 271 2.11 24.64 1.84
CA GLN A 271 1.38 23.72 2.70
C GLN A 271 0.08 24.35 3.23
N SER A 272 0.16 25.57 3.77
CA SER A 272 -1.02 26.35 4.18
C SER A 272 -2.03 26.50 3.03
N THR A 273 -1.56 26.82 1.83
CA THR A 273 -2.42 26.97 0.65
C THR A 273 -3.11 25.66 0.29
N PHE A 274 -2.38 24.54 0.29
CA PHE A 274 -2.94 23.21 0.02
C PHE A 274 -3.99 22.82 1.08
N PHE A 275 -3.73 23.10 2.35
CA PHE A 275 -4.70 22.87 3.43
C PHE A 275 -5.99 23.67 3.23
N LEU A 276 -5.88 24.96 2.85
CA LEU A 276 -7.04 25.80 2.57
C LEU A 276 -7.83 25.30 1.36
N VAL A 277 -7.16 24.86 0.29
CA VAL A 277 -7.81 24.27 -0.89
C VAL A 277 -8.54 22.99 -0.52
N GLU A 278 -7.89 22.09 0.22
CA GLU A 278 -8.46 20.84 0.70
C GLU A 278 -9.73 21.08 1.53
N ILE A 279 -9.66 21.92 2.57
CA ILE A 279 -10.80 22.25 3.43
C ILE A 279 -11.90 22.97 2.65
N SER A 280 -11.54 23.83 1.70
CA SER A 280 -12.54 24.51 0.87
C SER A 280 -13.34 23.54 0.00
N LEU A 281 -12.66 22.58 -0.63
CA LEU A 281 -13.26 21.58 -1.49
C LEU A 281 -14.08 20.55 -0.70
N MET A 282 -13.53 20.06 0.41
CA MET A 282 -14.13 18.98 1.19
C MET A 282 -15.23 19.47 2.14
N VAL A 283 -15.08 20.66 2.72
CA VAL A 283 -15.97 21.18 3.76
C VAL A 283 -16.77 22.38 3.29
N VAL A 284 -16.13 23.48 2.90
CA VAL A 284 -16.80 24.77 2.70
C VAL A 284 -17.81 24.71 1.55
N ILE A 285 -17.39 24.23 0.38
CA ILE A 285 -18.26 24.19 -0.82
C ILE A 285 -19.47 23.27 -0.59
N PRO A 286 -19.32 22.00 -0.14
CA PRO A 286 -20.47 21.15 0.15
C PRO A 286 -21.38 21.73 1.24
N LEU A 287 -20.82 22.32 2.31
CA LEU A 287 -21.58 22.92 3.39
C LEU A 287 -22.49 24.05 2.90
N VAL A 288 -21.98 24.94 2.04
CA VAL A 288 -22.76 26.06 1.49
C VAL A 288 -23.78 25.57 0.46
N LEU A 289 -23.32 24.80 -0.52
CA LEU A 289 -24.14 24.41 -1.67
C LEU A 289 -25.26 23.43 -1.33
N MET A 290 -25.02 22.53 -0.35
CA MET A 290 -26.04 21.59 0.13
C MET A 290 -26.72 22.08 1.43
N GLY A 291 -26.11 22.95 2.23
CA GLY A 291 -26.77 23.52 3.41
C GLY A 291 -27.93 24.46 3.04
N VAL A 292 -27.72 25.30 2.02
CA VAL A 292 -28.71 26.30 1.60
C VAL A 292 -29.81 25.68 0.73
N ARG A 293 -31.07 25.72 1.21
CA ARG A 293 -32.23 25.09 0.55
C ARG A 293 -32.39 25.48 -0.94
N ARG A 294 -32.16 26.75 -1.28
CA ARG A 294 -32.25 27.24 -2.67
C ARG A 294 -31.20 26.60 -3.58
N LEU A 295 -29.95 26.49 -3.10
CA LEU A 295 -28.84 25.93 -3.85
C LEU A 295 -28.97 24.41 -3.94
N ARG A 296 -29.29 23.74 -2.83
CA ARG A 296 -29.39 22.28 -2.77
C ARG A 296 -30.42 21.67 -3.72
N ASN A 297 -31.49 22.41 -4.03
CA ASN A 297 -32.52 21.95 -4.97
C ASN A 297 -32.14 22.18 -6.44
N SER A 298 -31.00 22.83 -6.72
CA SER A 298 -30.46 23.00 -8.07
C SER A 298 -29.56 21.83 -8.46
N SER A 299 -29.81 21.24 -9.62
CA SER A 299 -28.99 20.14 -10.17
C SER A 299 -27.52 20.55 -10.33
N GLY A 300 -27.26 21.79 -10.81
CA GLY A 300 -25.89 22.29 -10.97
C GLY A 300 -25.14 22.39 -9.64
N SER A 301 -25.82 22.80 -8.57
CA SER A 301 -25.24 22.87 -7.23
C SER A 301 -24.89 21.48 -6.70
N LEU A 302 -25.76 20.49 -6.88
CA LEU A 302 -25.49 19.10 -6.47
C LEU A 302 -24.27 18.52 -7.20
N TRP A 303 -24.10 18.82 -8.49
CA TRP A 303 -22.92 18.42 -9.26
C TRP A 303 -21.64 19.03 -8.70
N VAL A 304 -21.61 20.36 -8.53
CA VAL A 304 -20.41 21.07 -8.04
C VAL A 304 -20.08 20.63 -6.62
N ALA A 305 -21.07 20.59 -5.73
CA ALA A 305 -20.88 20.16 -4.35
C ALA A 305 -20.34 18.72 -4.28
N SER A 306 -20.95 17.78 -5.00
CA SER A 306 -20.53 16.38 -4.92
C SER A 306 -19.14 16.15 -5.53
N LEU A 307 -18.84 16.80 -6.66
CA LEU A 307 -17.51 16.71 -7.28
C LEU A 307 -16.44 17.34 -6.40
N SER A 308 -16.71 18.52 -5.82
CA SER A 308 -15.77 19.20 -4.91
C SER A 308 -15.46 18.35 -3.67
N ALA A 309 -16.47 17.72 -3.06
CA ALA A 309 -16.29 16.92 -1.86
C ALA A 309 -15.46 15.67 -2.12
N VAL A 310 -15.68 15.01 -3.26
CA VAL A 310 -14.93 13.82 -3.69
C VAL A 310 -13.47 14.16 -3.98
N ILE A 311 -13.21 15.27 -4.69
CA ILE A 311 -11.85 15.75 -4.95
C ILE A 311 -11.17 16.17 -3.65
N GLY A 312 -11.87 16.89 -2.77
CA GLY A 312 -11.36 17.33 -1.47
C GLY A 312 -10.96 16.16 -0.57
N LEU A 313 -11.79 15.12 -0.49
CA LEU A 313 -11.43 13.89 0.22
C LEU A 313 -10.22 13.18 -0.42
N GLY A 314 -10.13 13.20 -1.75
CA GLY A 314 -8.96 12.69 -2.47
C GLY A 314 -7.69 13.43 -2.05
N PHE A 315 -7.73 14.76 -1.95
CA PHE A 315 -6.62 15.57 -1.47
C PHE A 315 -6.27 15.30 0.00
N ASP A 316 -7.26 15.22 0.90
CA ASP A 316 -7.04 14.86 2.32
C ASP A 316 -6.23 13.57 2.45
N ARG A 317 -6.63 12.53 1.70
CA ARG A 317 -5.92 11.25 1.71
C ARG A 317 -4.56 11.30 1.03
N ALA A 318 -4.42 11.98 -0.10
CA ALA A 318 -3.13 12.11 -0.79
C ALA A 318 -2.12 12.93 0.01
N ASN A 319 -2.59 13.97 0.72
CA ASN A 319 -1.77 14.80 1.59
C ASN A 319 -1.24 13.99 2.77
N ILE A 320 -2.13 13.28 3.49
CA ILE A 320 -1.74 12.45 4.63
C ILE A 320 -0.84 11.28 4.19
N ALA A 321 -1.15 10.66 3.04
CA ALA A 321 -0.47 9.44 2.61
C ALA A 321 0.84 9.63 1.85
N GLY A 322 1.21 10.87 1.52
CA GLY A 322 2.38 11.13 0.69
C GLY A 322 2.83 12.59 0.72
N ILE A 323 2.01 13.51 0.19
CA ILE A 323 2.47 14.87 -0.17
C ILE A 323 2.99 15.64 1.06
N MET A 324 2.39 15.42 2.24
CA MET A 324 2.73 16.13 3.48
C MET A 324 3.60 15.30 4.43
N LEU A 325 4.10 14.14 3.98
CA LEU A 325 5.12 13.41 4.70
C LEU A 325 6.48 14.02 4.34
N SER A 326 7.24 14.44 5.35
CA SER A 326 8.62 14.87 5.19
C SER A 326 9.46 13.64 4.81
N VAL A 327 10.05 13.69 3.63
CA VAL A 327 10.90 12.63 3.11
C VAL A 327 12.29 13.21 2.86
N ASP A 328 13.30 12.58 3.45
CA ASP A 328 14.70 12.87 3.12
C ASP A 328 14.99 12.30 1.72
N GLY A 329 15.11 13.17 0.71
CA GLY A 329 15.40 12.75 -0.66
C GLY A 329 14.71 13.57 -1.75
N PRO A 330 14.87 13.18 -3.03
CA PRO A 330 14.21 13.85 -4.14
C PRO A 330 12.68 13.68 -4.05
N MET A 331 11.95 14.73 -4.41
CA MET A 331 10.49 14.72 -4.45
C MET A 331 9.97 13.59 -5.34
N TYR A 332 9.10 12.73 -4.81
CA TYR A 332 8.45 11.68 -5.58
C TYR A 332 7.52 12.27 -6.62
N THR A 333 7.71 11.84 -7.87
CA THR A 333 6.80 12.15 -8.98
C THR A 333 6.34 10.85 -9.62
N PRO A 334 5.02 10.60 -9.74
CA PRO A 334 4.51 9.36 -10.30
C PRO A 334 4.85 9.25 -11.78
N THR A 335 5.13 8.03 -12.24
CA THR A 335 5.33 7.78 -13.66
C THR A 335 4.01 7.86 -14.42
N LEU A 336 4.10 8.01 -15.75
CA LEU A 336 2.94 7.82 -16.62
C LEU A 336 2.28 6.45 -16.40
N PHE A 337 3.06 5.40 -16.14
CA PHE A 337 2.54 4.04 -15.95
C PHE A 337 1.79 3.90 -14.62
N GLU A 338 2.24 4.56 -13.54
CA GLU A 338 1.49 4.62 -12.27
C GLU A 338 0.12 5.26 -12.48
N VAL A 339 0.08 6.38 -13.22
CA VAL A 339 -1.16 7.07 -13.57
C VAL A 339 -2.06 6.20 -14.45
N LEU A 340 -1.51 5.55 -15.49
CA LEU A 340 -2.27 4.66 -16.37
C LEU A 340 -2.87 3.46 -15.62
N VAL A 341 -2.10 2.84 -14.72
CA VAL A 341 -2.59 1.76 -13.85
C VAL A 341 -3.73 2.27 -12.96
N SER A 342 -3.53 3.42 -12.31
CA SER A 342 -4.54 4.04 -11.45
C SER A 342 -5.87 4.27 -12.18
N LEU A 343 -5.80 4.88 -13.37
CA LEU A 343 -6.96 5.17 -14.21
C LEU A 343 -7.59 3.89 -14.78
N ALA A 344 -6.80 2.86 -15.10
CA ALA A 344 -7.31 1.59 -15.60
C ALA A 344 -8.08 0.82 -14.52
N ILE A 345 -7.61 0.80 -13.28
CA ILE A 345 -8.33 0.17 -12.16
C ILE A 345 -9.69 0.85 -11.95
N ILE A 346 -9.73 2.19 -11.93
CA ILE A 346 -10.97 2.96 -11.80
C ILE A 346 -11.87 2.71 -13.03
N SER A 347 -11.31 2.70 -14.23
CA SER A 347 -12.07 2.49 -15.48
C SER A 347 -12.69 1.10 -15.54
N ALA A 348 -11.95 0.06 -15.14
CA ALA A 348 -12.44 -1.31 -15.05
C ALA A 348 -13.60 -1.43 -14.04
N ALA A 349 -13.53 -0.76 -12.90
CA ALA A 349 -14.63 -0.75 -11.94
C ALA A 349 -15.85 0.01 -12.43
N ILE A 350 -15.68 1.14 -13.12
CA ILE A 350 -16.80 1.85 -13.76
C ILE A 350 -17.42 0.94 -14.84
N LEU A 351 -16.64 0.24 -15.65
CA LEU A 351 -17.13 -0.72 -16.63
C LEU A 351 -17.92 -1.86 -15.98
N ALA A 352 -17.40 -2.44 -14.88
CA ALA A 352 -18.09 -3.47 -14.10
C ALA A 352 -19.40 -2.94 -13.49
N PHE A 353 -19.40 -1.69 -13.01
CA PHE A 353 -20.58 -1.02 -12.49
C PHE A 353 -21.64 -0.84 -13.58
N LEU A 354 -21.25 -0.31 -14.75
CA LEU A 354 -22.11 -0.13 -15.92
C LEU A 354 -22.68 -1.47 -16.41
N PHE A 355 -21.84 -2.51 -16.45
CA PHE A 355 -22.29 -3.85 -16.76
C PHE A 355 -23.34 -4.34 -15.75
N GLY A 356 -23.10 -4.11 -14.46
CA GLY A 356 -24.03 -4.49 -13.39
C GLY A 356 -25.41 -3.85 -13.53
N ILE A 357 -25.48 -2.53 -13.78
CA ILE A 357 -26.75 -1.81 -13.95
C ILE A 357 -27.47 -2.17 -15.25
N GLU A 358 -26.74 -2.52 -16.31
CA GLU A 358 -27.32 -2.92 -17.60
C GLU A 358 -27.86 -4.37 -17.55
N ARG A 359 -27.19 -5.25 -16.79
CA ARG A 359 -27.52 -6.68 -16.75
C ARG A 359 -28.51 -7.06 -15.65
N PHE A 360 -28.38 -6.47 -14.47
CA PHE A 360 -29.12 -6.90 -13.28
C PHE A 360 -30.19 -5.89 -12.85
N LYS A 361 -31.17 -6.34 -12.04
CA LYS A 361 -32.25 -5.51 -11.48
C LYS A 361 -31.76 -4.68 -10.29
N ILE A 362 -30.86 -3.75 -10.58
CA ILE A 362 -30.28 -2.82 -9.61
C ILE A 362 -31.18 -1.60 -9.41
N TRP A 363 -31.79 -1.13 -10.50
CA TRP A 363 -32.84 -0.10 -10.49
C TRP A 363 -34.23 -0.73 -10.53
N ASP A 364 -35.25 0.01 -10.10
CA ASP A 364 -36.65 -0.41 -10.17
C ASP A 364 -37.10 -0.81 -11.59
N THR A 365 -36.51 -0.17 -12.61
CA THR A 365 -36.73 -0.53 -14.02
C THR A 365 -35.44 -1.06 -14.64
N LYS A 366 -35.49 -2.31 -15.14
CA LYS A 366 -34.39 -2.91 -15.89
C LYS A 366 -34.05 -2.00 -17.07
N TRP A 367 -32.75 -1.78 -17.29
CA TRP A 367 -32.32 -1.03 -18.45
C TRP A 367 -32.44 -1.90 -19.71
N GLU A 368 -33.11 -1.37 -20.72
CA GLU A 368 -33.23 -2.00 -22.04
C GLU A 368 -32.80 -0.98 -23.09
N ASP A 369 -31.93 -1.39 -24.01
CA ASP A 369 -31.55 -0.59 -25.17
C ASP A 369 -32.73 -0.63 -26.17
N PRO A 370 -33.34 0.51 -26.55
CA PRO A 370 -34.40 0.53 -27.54
C PRO A 370 -34.04 -0.13 -28.89
N ARG A 371 -32.75 -0.23 -29.23
CA ARG A 371 -32.24 -0.89 -30.44
C ARG A 371 -32.01 -2.40 -30.27
N GLU A 372 -32.27 -2.94 -29.09
CA GLU A 372 -32.29 -4.39 -28.85
C GLU A 372 -33.69 -4.98 -28.99
N LYS A 373 -34.69 -4.12 -29.16
CA LYS A 373 -36.06 -4.57 -29.34
C LYS A 373 -36.19 -5.34 -30.66
N PRO A 374 -36.94 -6.46 -30.70
CA PRO A 374 -37.10 -7.27 -31.92
C PRO A 374 -37.56 -6.47 -33.14
N GLU A 375 -38.34 -5.41 -32.91
CA GLU A 375 -38.88 -4.50 -33.92
C GLU A 375 -37.88 -3.44 -34.44
N SER A 376 -36.65 -3.40 -33.93
CA SER A 376 -35.66 -2.39 -34.33
C SER A 376 -34.91 -2.76 -35.63
N HIS A 377 -34.70 -1.77 -36.50
CA HIS A 377 -33.98 -1.95 -37.76
C HIS A 377 -32.47 -2.17 -37.53
N PRO A 378 -31.78 -2.91 -38.43
CA PRO A 378 -30.32 -3.03 -38.40
C PRO A 378 -29.65 -1.64 -38.46
N ASP A 379 -28.79 -1.37 -37.48
CA ASP A 379 -27.97 -0.15 -37.42
C ASP A 379 -26.58 -0.48 -37.98
N PHE A 380 -26.25 0.08 -39.15
CA PHE A 380 -24.97 -0.16 -39.82
C PHE A 380 -23.89 0.79 -39.30
N ASP A 381 -22.67 0.29 -39.11
CA ASP A 381 -21.56 1.16 -38.76
C ASP A 381 -21.26 2.13 -39.91
N ARG A 382 -21.16 3.44 -39.62
CA ARG A 382 -20.98 4.48 -40.65
C ARG A 382 -19.64 4.43 -41.37
N SER A 383 -18.61 3.84 -40.76
CA SER A 383 -17.26 3.81 -41.32
C SER A 383 -16.99 2.56 -42.14
N ALA A 384 -17.56 1.42 -41.72
CA ALA A 384 -17.35 0.13 -42.38
C ALA A 384 -18.54 -0.29 -43.26
N GLU A 385 -19.71 0.34 -43.12
CA GLU A 385 -20.99 -0.10 -43.71
C GLU A 385 -21.33 -1.57 -43.39
N VAL A 386 -20.76 -2.10 -42.29
CA VAL A 386 -20.98 -3.47 -41.82
C VAL A 386 -22.00 -3.47 -40.69
N TRP A 387 -22.94 -4.41 -40.74
CA TRP A 387 -23.81 -4.72 -39.61
C TRP A 387 -23.10 -5.68 -38.65
N LEU A 388 -22.73 -5.18 -37.47
CA LEU A 388 -22.02 -5.95 -36.44
C LEU A 388 -22.97 -6.75 -35.52
N GLY A 389 -24.25 -6.88 -35.88
CA GLY A 389 -25.28 -7.56 -35.09
C GLY A 389 -26.04 -6.62 -34.14
N THR A 390 -26.71 -7.21 -33.15
CA THR A 390 -27.42 -6.45 -32.10
C THR A 390 -26.46 -5.56 -31.30
N PRO A 391 -26.93 -4.47 -30.65
CA PRO A 391 -26.07 -3.56 -29.88
C PRO A 391 -25.13 -4.25 -28.88
N ARG A 392 -25.57 -5.35 -28.25
CA ARG A 392 -24.73 -6.23 -27.41
C ARG A 392 -23.56 -6.87 -28.15
N LEU A 393 -23.85 -7.50 -29.30
CA LEU A 393 -22.85 -8.18 -30.11
C LEU A 393 -21.85 -7.17 -30.71
N ALA A 394 -22.37 -6.09 -31.29
CA ALA A 394 -21.57 -5.01 -31.83
C ALA A 394 -20.69 -4.36 -30.75
N GLY A 395 -21.26 -4.09 -29.57
CA GLY A 395 -20.53 -3.57 -28.42
C GLY A 395 -19.38 -4.50 -28.00
N ARG A 396 -19.64 -5.80 -27.88
CA ARG A 396 -18.60 -6.79 -27.56
C ARG A 396 -17.44 -6.73 -28.54
N SER A 397 -17.71 -6.72 -29.85
CA SER A 397 -16.66 -6.68 -30.87
C SER A 397 -15.86 -5.38 -30.83
N VAL A 398 -16.54 -4.23 -30.79
CA VAL A 398 -15.89 -2.90 -30.80
C VAL A 398 -15.07 -2.68 -29.53
N TYR A 399 -15.62 -2.97 -28.36
CA TYR A 399 -14.92 -2.76 -27.09
C TYR A 399 -13.71 -3.69 -26.94
N SER A 400 -13.82 -4.97 -27.36
CA SER A 400 -12.69 -5.89 -27.37
C SER A 400 -11.59 -5.43 -28.31
N LEU A 401 -11.92 -4.94 -29.51
CA LEU A 401 -10.94 -4.41 -30.45
C LEU A 401 -10.21 -3.18 -29.87
N ILE A 402 -10.96 -2.23 -29.29
CA ILE A 402 -10.38 -1.05 -28.63
C ILE A 402 -9.42 -1.46 -27.52
N PHE A 403 -9.82 -2.43 -26.67
CA PHE A 403 -8.98 -2.94 -25.60
C PHE A 403 -7.68 -3.55 -26.15
N VAL A 404 -7.76 -4.44 -27.14
CA VAL A 404 -6.58 -5.14 -27.70
C VAL A 404 -5.62 -4.15 -28.36
N VAL A 405 -6.12 -3.20 -29.15
CA VAL A 405 -5.29 -2.16 -29.78
C VAL A 405 -4.62 -1.29 -28.71
N SER A 406 -5.38 -0.86 -27.70
CA SER A 406 -4.86 -0.03 -26.61
C SER A 406 -3.83 -0.78 -25.75
N LEU A 407 -4.02 -2.07 -25.53
CA LEU A 407 -3.06 -2.95 -24.86
C LEU A 407 -1.74 -3.06 -25.65
N ALA A 408 -1.82 -3.26 -26.96
CA ALA A 408 -0.64 -3.31 -27.84
C ALA A 408 0.12 -1.98 -27.83
N VAL A 409 -0.58 -0.86 -27.92
CA VAL A 409 0.01 0.48 -27.79
C VAL A 409 0.65 0.65 -26.41
N GLY A 410 -0.02 0.19 -25.35
CA GLY A 410 0.50 0.23 -23.98
C GLY A 410 1.85 -0.49 -23.84
N PHE A 411 2.03 -1.65 -24.46
CA PHE A 411 3.33 -2.33 -24.49
C PHE A 411 4.35 -1.57 -25.33
N ALA A 412 3.96 -1.01 -26.48
CA ALA A 412 4.87 -0.30 -27.38
C ALA A 412 5.48 0.97 -26.77
N ILE A 413 4.80 1.63 -25.82
CA ILE A 413 5.29 2.86 -25.18
C ILE A 413 6.18 2.60 -23.95
N ILE A 414 6.32 1.36 -23.48
CA ILE A 414 7.17 1.03 -22.32
C ILE A 414 8.64 1.03 -22.76
N PRO A 415 9.50 1.92 -22.21
CA PRO A 415 10.90 1.98 -22.60
C PRO A 415 11.65 0.71 -22.21
N GLY A 416 12.46 0.17 -23.13
CA GLY A 416 13.29 -1.02 -22.86
C GLY A 416 14.19 -0.88 -21.63
N LYS A 417 14.71 0.33 -21.33
CA LYS A 417 15.50 0.59 -20.13
C LYS A 417 14.77 0.28 -18.81
N ARG A 418 13.44 0.38 -18.78
CA ARG A 418 12.63 0.06 -17.59
C ARG A 418 12.33 -1.44 -17.48
N ILE A 419 12.49 -2.19 -18.57
CA ILE A 419 12.29 -3.65 -18.60
C ILE A 419 13.50 -4.37 -18.01
N TYR A 420 14.70 -3.79 -18.17
CA TYR A 420 15.87 -4.18 -17.40
C TYR A 420 15.73 -3.57 -16.00
N SER A 421 14.94 -4.22 -15.14
CA SER A 421 15.00 -3.93 -13.72
C SER A 421 16.42 -4.28 -13.28
N ASP A 422 17.21 -3.27 -12.93
CA ASP A 422 18.31 -3.48 -12.02
C ASP A 422 17.69 -4.18 -10.81
N GLY A 423 18.18 -5.37 -10.47
CA GLY A 423 17.61 -6.17 -9.39
C GLY A 423 17.74 -5.46 -8.04
N VAL A 424 17.61 -6.20 -6.94
CA VAL A 424 18.02 -5.65 -5.65
C VAL A 424 19.51 -5.31 -5.75
N GLN A 425 19.88 -4.05 -5.51
CA GLN A 425 21.27 -3.62 -5.55
C GLN A 425 22.07 -4.45 -4.54
N GLU A 426 23.11 -5.13 -5.02
CA GLU A 426 24.04 -5.85 -4.14
C GLU A 426 24.91 -4.84 -3.41
N VAL A 427 24.78 -4.78 -2.08
CA VAL A 427 25.55 -3.86 -1.23
C VAL A 427 26.62 -4.67 -0.55
N VAL A 428 27.76 -4.82 -1.22
CA VAL A 428 28.87 -5.63 -0.73
C VAL A 428 29.41 -5.02 0.57
N SER A 429 29.31 -5.79 1.65
CA SER A 429 29.85 -5.43 2.96
C SER A 429 31.37 -5.37 2.95
N GLN A 430 31.92 -4.44 3.73
CA GLN A 430 33.34 -4.19 3.82
C GLN A 430 33.89 -4.43 5.22
N LYS A 431 35.21 -4.60 5.28
CA LYS A 431 35.95 -4.78 6.53
C LYS A 431 35.80 -3.56 7.45
N ALA A 432 35.45 -3.82 8.71
CA ALA A 432 35.52 -2.82 9.78
C ALA A 432 36.96 -2.30 9.97
N TYR A 433 37.12 -1.03 10.32
CA TYR A 433 38.42 -0.39 10.47
C TYR A 433 38.67 0.04 11.92
N GLY A 434 39.93 0.15 12.31
CA GLY A 434 40.32 0.42 13.70
C GLY A 434 41.10 -0.74 14.32
N GLY A 435 41.48 -0.58 15.58
CA GLY A 435 42.25 -1.56 16.36
C GLY A 435 41.47 -1.94 17.63
N ASP A 436 41.86 -1.34 18.76
CA ASP A 436 41.18 -1.56 20.05
C ASP A 436 39.68 -1.21 20.00
N THR A 437 39.34 -0.17 19.25
CA THR A 437 37.96 0.21 18.91
C THR A 437 37.78 0.09 17.40
N LEU A 438 36.78 -0.68 17.00
CA LEU A 438 36.41 -0.91 15.62
C LEU A 438 35.27 0.02 15.22
N CYS A 439 35.34 0.57 14.01
CA CYS A 439 34.22 1.20 13.36
C CYS A 439 33.60 0.22 12.37
N ILE A 440 32.40 -0.25 12.71
CA ILE A 440 31.61 -1.18 11.92
C ILE A 440 30.74 -0.36 10.99
N ASP A 441 31.19 -0.22 9.76
CA ASP A 441 30.54 0.50 8.67
C ASP A 441 30.67 -0.35 7.39
N GLY A 442 29.76 -1.31 7.25
CA GLY A 442 29.84 -2.35 6.23
C GLY A 442 29.57 -1.83 4.81
N ASN A 443 28.66 -0.87 4.66
CA ASN A 443 28.25 -0.28 3.39
C ASN A 443 28.95 1.06 3.08
N ARG A 444 29.80 1.57 3.98
CA ARG A 444 30.57 2.82 3.81
C ARG A 444 29.69 4.04 3.61
N ASP A 445 28.52 4.07 4.25
CA ASP A 445 27.58 5.19 4.14
C ASP A 445 27.82 6.25 5.24
N ASN A 446 28.89 6.13 6.02
CA ASN A 446 29.18 6.97 7.18
C ASN A 446 28.13 6.90 8.30
N TYR A 447 27.37 5.81 8.37
CA TYR A 447 26.42 5.51 9.45
C TYR A 447 26.75 4.19 10.17
N GLY A 448 27.94 4.15 10.77
CA GLY A 448 28.46 2.97 11.46
C GLY A 448 28.26 2.91 12.97
N VAL A 449 28.64 1.77 13.55
CA VAL A 449 28.72 1.55 15.01
C VAL A 449 30.17 1.60 15.46
N THR A 450 30.45 2.38 16.51
CA THR A 450 31.74 2.32 17.21
C THR A 450 31.71 1.22 18.25
N PHE A 451 32.47 0.15 18.02
CA PHE A 451 32.55 -1.02 18.88
C PHE A 451 33.91 -1.10 19.57
N ASP A 452 33.93 -0.89 20.89
CA ASP A 452 35.15 -1.06 21.70
C ASP A 452 35.45 -2.55 21.88
N HIS A 453 36.12 -3.13 20.89
CA HIS A 453 36.42 -4.55 20.81
C HIS A 453 37.29 -5.00 21.99
N LYS A 454 38.33 -4.24 22.34
CA LYS A 454 39.22 -4.57 23.46
C LYS A 454 38.49 -4.57 24.80
N ALA A 455 37.60 -3.60 25.05
CA ALA A 455 36.82 -3.62 26.28
C ALA A 455 35.87 -4.83 26.35
N HIS A 456 35.32 -5.27 25.22
CA HIS A 456 34.50 -6.48 25.18
C HIS A 456 35.31 -7.75 25.44
N VAL A 457 36.51 -7.86 24.85
CA VAL A 457 37.44 -8.96 25.13
C VAL A 457 37.74 -9.03 26.62
N VAL A 458 38.09 -7.89 27.24
CA VAL A 458 38.39 -7.84 28.69
C VAL A 458 37.17 -8.20 29.55
N ARG A 459 35.98 -7.70 29.20
CA ARG A 459 34.75 -7.97 29.96
C ARG A 459 34.27 -9.41 29.86
N ASN A 460 34.53 -10.07 28.74
CA ASN A 460 34.03 -11.41 28.45
C ASN A 460 35.08 -12.51 28.65
N SER A 461 36.06 -12.30 29.53
CA SER A 461 37.09 -13.28 29.92
C SER A 461 38.27 -13.48 28.95
N ASN A 462 38.72 -12.39 28.31
CA ASN A 462 39.92 -12.35 27.46
C ASN A 462 39.91 -13.42 26.35
N ASP A 463 40.82 -14.38 26.36
CA ASP A 463 41.05 -15.30 25.24
C ASP A 463 39.86 -16.23 24.94
N SER A 464 39.02 -16.53 25.93
CA SER A 464 37.80 -17.32 25.73
C SER A 464 36.60 -16.49 25.23
N SER A 465 36.73 -15.17 25.14
CA SER A 465 35.64 -14.30 24.68
C SER A 465 35.42 -14.35 23.17
N CYS A 466 36.46 -14.65 22.39
CA CYS A 466 36.41 -14.57 20.93
C CYS A 466 35.35 -15.49 20.33
N VAL A 467 35.15 -16.68 20.90
CA VAL A 467 34.20 -17.70 20.42
C VAL A 467 32.73 -17.36 20.67
N LEU A 468 32.47 -16.32 21.47
CA LEU A 468 31.12 -15.77 21.69
C LEU A 468 30.63 -14.97 20.48
N CYS A 469 31.57 -14.43 19.69
CA CYS A 469 31.28 -13.52 18.57
C CYS A 469 31.82 -14.04 17.23
N HIS A 470 32.96 -14.73 17.25
CA HIS A 470 33.60 -15.38 16.10
C HIS A 470 33.29 -16.86 16.11
N HIS A 471 32.56 -17.32 15.11
CA HIS A 471 32.09 -18.70 15.02
C HIS A 471 32.62 -19.47 13.81
N MET A 472 33.26 -18.76 12.87
CA MET A 472 33.81 -19.33 11.67
C MET A 472 34.99 -18.48 11.19
N ASN A 473 36.05 -19.14 10.75
CA ASN A 473 37.17 -18.51 10.07
C ASN A 473 37.29 -19.05 8.65
N GLN A 474 37.90 -18.27 7.76
CA GLN A 474 38.37 -18.81 6.49
C GLN A 474 39.45 -19.89 6.74
N PRO A 475 39.59 -20.88 5.85
CA PRO A 475 40.60 -21.91 6.00
C PRO A 475 42.01 -21.32 6.20
N ASN A 476 42.73 -21.81 7.20
CA ASN A 476 44.07 -21.33 7.61
C ASN A 476 44.13 -19.91 8.19
N ASP A 477 42.99 -19.29 8.48
CA ASP A 477 42.91 -18.00 9.18
C ASP A 477 42.40 -18.20 10.62
N LYS A 478 42.68 -17.24 11.50
CA LYS A 478 42.24 -17.23 12.90
C LYS A 478 41.47 -15.98 13.28
N GLN A 479 41.44 -14.97 12.40
CA GLN A 479 40.85 -13.65 12.66
C GLN A 479 40.04 -13.17 11.47
N SER A 480 39.24 -14.06 10.87
CA SER A 480 38.41 -13.67 9.73
C SER A 480 37.31 -12.72 10.19
N GLY A 481 37.16 -11.62 9.44
CA GLY A 481 36.08 -10.67 9.67
C GLY A 481 34.75 -11.22 9.16
N CYS A 482 33.65 -10.84 9.81
CA CYS A 482 32.30 -11.29 9.44
C CYS A 482 31.96 -10.99 7.97
N TYR A 483 32.46 -9.88 7.42
CA TYR A 483 32.20 -9.43 6.04
C TYR A 483 32.66 -10.44 4.98
N SER A 484 33.61 -11.33 5.33
CA SER A 484 34.11 -12.37 4.41
C SER A 484 33.06 -13.43 4.09
N CYS A 485 32.20 -13.77 5.07
CA CYS A 485 31.17 -14.79 4.94
C CYS A 485 29.76 -14.19 4.81
N HIS A 486 29.53 -13.02 5.43
CA HIS A 486 28.31 -12.22 5.35
C HIS A 486 28.51 -11.08 4.35
N ARG A 487 28.60 -11.43 3.05
CA ARG A 487 29.17 -10.54 2.04
C ARG A 487 28.25 -9.40 1.61
N ASP A 488 26.95 -9.51 1.82
CA ASP A 488 25.97 -8.46 1.49
C ASP A 488 25.43 -7.81 2.78
N MET A 489 25.26 -6.49 2.73
CA MET A 489 24.81 -5.70 3.87
C MET A 489 23.40 -6.07 4.34
N TYR A 490 22.50 -6.41 3.40
CA TYR A 490 21.06 -6.54 3.65
C TYR A 490 20.45 -7.84 3.11
N GLN A 491 21.15 -8.56 2.22
CA GLN A 491 20.71 -9.83 1.66
C GLN A 491 21.45 -11.02 2.29
N THR A 492 20.81 -12.19 2.24
CA THR A 492 21.47 -13.43 2.61
C THR A 492 22.53 -13.79 1.56
N THR A 493 23.66 -14.32 2.00
CA THR A 493 24.75 -14.70 1.10
C THR A 493 25.08 -16.17 1.23
N ASP A 494 25.35 -16.83 0.10
CA ASP A 494 25.99 -18.14 0.12
C ASP A 494 27.41 -17.99 0.67
N ALA A 495 27.63 -18.48 1.89
CA ALA A 495 28.92 -18.49 2.56
C ALA A 495 29.83 -19.61 2.05
N PHE A 496 29.25 -20.69 1.48
CA PHE A 496 30.03 -21.74 0.83
C PHE A 496 30.60 -21.24 -0.49
N ARG A 497 29.87 -20.41 -1.24
CA ARG A 497 30.29 -19.96 -2.59
C ARG A 497 30.48 -21.15 -3.54
N HIS A 498 29.37 -21.78 -3.89
CA HIS A 498 29.42 -22.94 -4.78
C HIS A 498 30.06 -22.63 -6.14
N ASP A 499 29.82 -21.42 -6.66
CA ASP A 499 30.45 -20.89 -7.87
C ASP A 499 31.98 -20.90 -7.76
N TRP A 500 32.51 -20.40 -6.65
CA TRP A 500 33.95 -20.32 -6.42
C TRP A 500 34.58 -21.70 -6.22
N HIS A 501 33.88 -22.62 -5.54
CA HIS A 501 34.38 -23.97 -5.31
C HIS A 501 34.40 -24.82 -6.60
N ALA A 502 33.40 -24.65 -7.47
CA ALA A 502 33.28 -25.41 -8.71
C ALA A 502 34.05 -24.79 -9.90
N ASP A 503 34.50 -23.53 -9.78
CA ASP A 503 35.20 -22.83 -10.86
C ASP A 503 36.61 -23.44 -11.08
N PRO A 504 36.91 -23.92 -12.32
CA PRO A 504 38.21 -24.46 -12.67
C PRO A 504 39.39 -23.51 -12.48
N ALA A 505 39.15 -22.20 -12.47
CA ALA A 505 40.16 -21.18 -12.24
C ALA A 505 40.41 -20.88 -10.75
N ASN A 506 39.56 -21.41 -9.85
CA ASN A 506 39.61 -21.17 -8.41
C ASN A 506 39.89 -22.49 -7.66
N ALA A 507 38.94 -23.02 -6.89
CA ALA A 507 39.17 -24.23 -6.09
C ALA A 507 39.14 -25.52 -6.91
N ASN A 508 38.47 -25.50 -8.08
CA ASN A 508 38.40 -26.61 -9.04
C ASN A 508 37.99 -27.96 -8.40
N ILE A 509 37.02 -27.94 -7.49
CA ILE A 509 36.52 -29.16 -6.84
C ILE A 509 35.46 -29.81 -7.72
N GLY A 510 35.65 -31.09 -8.07
CA GLY A 510 34.69 -31.84 -8.83
C GLY A 510 33.39 -32.09 -8.05
N CYS A 511 32.23 -32.04 -8.73
CA CYS A 511 30.92 -32.24 -8.06
C CYS A 511 30.82 -33.55 -7.26
N MET A 512 31.51 -34.61 -7.70
CA MET A 512 31.50 -35.95 -7.08
C MET A 512 32.38 -36.03 -5.83
N GLU A 513 33.25 -35.04 -5.62
CA GLU A 513 34.06 -34.94 -4.41
C GLU A 513 33.24 -34.39 -3.24
N CYS A 514 32.22 -33.57 -3.53
CA CYS A 514 31.31 -33.00 -2.54
C CYS A 514 30.00 -33.79 -2.39
N HIS A 515 29.51 -34.41 -3.46
CA HIS A 515 28.23 -35.13 -3.48
C HIS A 515 28.40 -36.61 -3.83
N ALA A 516 27.71 -37.47 -3.10
CA ALA A 516 27.64 -38.90 -3.39
C ALA A 516 26.90 -39.17 -4.72
N ILE A 517 27.28 -40.24 -5.42
CA ILE A 517 26.78 -40.59 -6.76
C ILE A 517 25.30 -41.03 -6.72
N ASP A 518 24.90 -41.64 -5.62
CA ASP A 518 23.63 -42.30 -5.37
C ASP A 518 22.62 -41.43 -4.60
N GLN A 519 22.95 -40.15 -4.35
CA GLN A 519 22.10 -39.22 -3.63
C GLN A 519 21.74 -38.00 -4.47
N GLU A 520 20.57 -37.42 -4.19
CA GLU A 520 20.23 -36.10 -4.71
C GLU A 520 21.25 -35.08 -4.20
N ARG A 521 21.72 -34.20 -5.10
CA ARG A 521 22.75 -33.19 -4.80
C ARG A 521 22.14 -32.01 -4.06
N LEU A 522 21.89 -32.22 -2.77
CA LEU A 522 21.32 -31.23 -1.86
C LEU A 522 22.38 -30.76 -0.86
N ALA A 523 22.18 -29.59 -0.27
CA ALA A 523 23.08 -29.07 0.78
C ALA A 523 23.18 -30.01 1.99
N THR A 524 22.10 -30.73 2.32
CA THR A 524 22.01 -31.66 3.45
C THR A 524 22.68 -33.01 3.19
N THR A 525 22.92 -33.36 1.93
CA THR A 525 23.56 -34.61 1.51
C THR A 525 25.01 -34.40 1.06
N ALA A 526 25.44 -33.13 0.97
CA ALA A 526 26.83 -32.77 0.71
C ALA A 526 27.73 -33.09 1.92
N LYS A 527 29.02 -33.30 1.66
CA LYS A 527 30.01 -33.41 2.74
C LYS A 527 30.04 -32.14 3.60
N ALA A 528 30.18 -32.33 4.91
CA ALA A 528 30.34 -31.23 5.84
C ALA A 528 31.69 -30.51 5.64
N CYS A 529 31.72 -29.21 5.89
CA CYS A 529 32.89 -28.36 5.62
C CYS A 529 34.13 -28.78 6.43
N ASP A 530 33.95 -29.33 7.63
CA ASP A 530 35.02 -29.79 8.52
C ASP A 530 35.80 -30.99 7.98
N GLN A 531 35.21 -31.75 7.05
CA GLN A 531 35.90 -32.85 6.35
C GLN A 531 37.04 -32.33 5.46
N CYS A 532 36.93 -31.10 4.96
CA CYS A 532 37.94 -30.45 4.12
C CYS A 532 38.69 -29.33 4.86
N HIS A 533 38.07 -28.68 5.86
CA HIS A 533 38.61 -27.55 6.59
C HIS A 533 38.60 -27.80 8.10
N LYS A 534 39.70 -28.33 8.64
CA LYS A 534 39.80 -28.76 10.04
C LYS A 534 39.77 -27.61 11.07
N ASP A 535 40.20 -26.41 10.67
CA ASP A 535 40.31 -25.23 11.56
C ASP A 535 39.20 -24.18 11.31
N LEU A 536 38.11 -24.58 10.64
CA LEU A 536 37.06 -23.68 10.18
C LEU A 536 36.22 -23.11 11.33
N ILE A 537 35.87 -23.94 12.30
CA ILE A 537 35.06 -23.58 13.46
C ILE A 537 35.96 -23.60 14.70
N PRO A 538 36.16 -22.46 15.38
CA PRO A 538 37.00 -22.44 16.57
C PRO A 538 36.36 -23.27 17.70
N PRO A 539 37.17 -24.03 18.47
CA PRO A 539 36.65 -24.82 19.59
C PRO A 539 35.92 -23.95 20.61
N GLY A 540 34.68 -24.28 20.93
CA GLY A 540 33.86 -23.52 21.88
C GLY A 540 33.01 -22.40 21.26
N ALA A 541 32.92 -22.31 19.92
CA ALA A 541 31.98 -21.41 19.23
C ALA A 541 30.55 -21.61 19.73
N THR A 542 29.89 -20.52 20.14
CA THR A 542 28.51 -20.56 20.65
C THR A 542 27.46 -20.50 19.54
N ILE A 543 27.83 -20.05 18.35
CA ILE A 543 26.94 -19.96 17.19
C ILE A 543 27.13 -21.21 16.33
N THR A 544 26.05 -21.96 16.13
CA THR A 544 26.02 -23.18 15.31
C THR A 544 25.65 -22.87 13.87
N ILE A 545 26.41 -23.43 12.93
CA ILE A 545 26.17 -23.26 11.48
C ILE A 545 25.33 -24.43 10.98
N GLU A 546 24.04 -24.20 10.77
CA GLU A 546 23.13 -25.26 10.28
C GLU A 546 23.01 -25.28 8.75
N LYS A 547 23.24 -24.13 8.09
CA LYS A 547 23.04 -23.95 6.64
C LYS A 547 24.15 -23.10 6.05
N TYR A 548 24.41 -23.30 4.75
CA TYR A 548 25.41 -22.53 3.99
C TYR A 548 24.95 -21.11 3.62
N MET A 549 23.67 -20.81 3.78
CA MET A 549 23.13 -19.46 3.60
C MET A 549 23.35 -18.65 4.87
N ALA A 550 24.30 -17.72 4.82
CA ALA A 550 24.53 -16.77 5.89
C ALA A 550 23.47 -15.65 5.86
N PRO A 551 22.98 -15.19 7.03
CA PRO A 551 22.17 -13.98 7.10
C PRO A 551 22.96 -12.76 6.59
N SER A 552 22.25 -11.66 6.33
CA SER A 552 22.89 -10.40 5.93
C SER A 552 23.90 -9.93 6.99
N TYR A 553 24.87 -9.10 6.58
CA TYR A 553 25.86 -8.54 7.51
C TYR A 553 25.19 -7.80 8.68
N THR A 554 24.14 -7.03 8.38
CA THR A 554 23.36 -6.28 9.37
C THR A 554 22.66 -7.22 10.35
N ASP A 555 21.96 -8.24 9.84
CA ASP A 555 21.22 -9.19 10.67
C ASP A 555 22.17 -10.01 11.55
N ALA A 556 23.30 -10.46 11.01
CA ALA A 556 24.31 -11.20 11.75
C ALA A 556 24.82 -10.41 12.96
N MET A 557 25.11 -9.12 12.77
CA MET A 557 25.54 -8.23 13.85
C MET A 557 24.42 -7.95 14.85
N HIS A 558 23.20 -7.68 14.39
CA HIS A 558 22.07 -7.40 15.27
C HIS A 558 21.65 -8.59 16.11
N PHE A 559 21.55 -9.79 15.54
CA PHE A 559 21.24 -11.00 16.31
C PHE A 559 22.29 -11.27 17.38
N LEU A 560 23.57 -11.03 17.10
CA LEU A 560 24.63 -11.21 18.09
C LEU A 560 24.57 -10.14 19.19
N CYS A 561 24.58 -8.85 18.81
CA CYS A 561 24.73 -7.75 19.76
C CYS A 561 23.45 -7.48 20.56
N ILE A 562 22.29 -7.43 19.90
CA ILE A 562 21.03 -7.03 20.56
C ILE A 562 20.58 -8.10 21.55
N ASP A 563 20.67 -9.38 21.19
CA ASP A 563 20.23 -10.45 22.08
C ASP A 563 21.16 -10.56 23.31
N CYS A 564 22.48 -10.44 23.11
CA CYS A 564 23.43 -10.36 24.22
C CYS A 564 23.16 -9.14 25.13
N HIS A 565 22.96 -7.96 24.54
CA HIS A 565 22.66 -6.74 25.30
C HIS A 565 21.32 -6.79 26.02
N ARG A 566 20.31 -7.48 25.46
CA ARG A 566 19.02 -7.68 26.13
C ARG A 566 19.18 -8.53 27.38
N GLN A 567 19.91 -9.64 27.29
CA GLN A 567 20.23 -10.47 28.45
C GLN A 567 21.02 -9.68 29.50
N LYS A 568 22.01 -8.89 29.09
CA LYS A 568 22.77 -8.03 30.02
C LYS A 568 21.96 -6.89 30.61
N ALA A 569 20.96 -6.36 29.91
CA ALA A 569 20.06 -5.35 30.46
C ALA A 569 19.19 -5.89 31.60
N GLU A 570 18.85 -7.19 31.56
CA GLU A 570 18.12 -7.86 32.65
C GLU A 570 19.02 -8.10 33.87
N GLU A 571 20.30 -8.39 33.65
CA GLU A 571 21.30 -8.55 34.73
C GLU A 571 21.71 -7.19 35.36
N LEU A 572 21.84 -6.16 34.53
CA LEU A 572 22.35 -4.84 34.92
C LEU A 572 21.19 -3.88 35.22
N THR A 573 20.83 -3.76 36.50
CA THR A 573 19.76 -2.85 36.97
C THR A 573 19.97 -1.37 36.63
N ASP A 574 21.21 -0.94 36.34
CA ASP A 574 21.57 0.44 36.01
C ASP A 574 21.49 0.77 34.51
N LYS A 575 21.28 -0.23 33.63
CA LYS A 575 21.33 -0.07 32.16
C LYS A 575 20.19 -0.80 31.42
N PRO A 576 18.91 -0.45 31.69
CA PRO A 576 17.76 -1.07 31.00
C PRO A 576 17.75 -0.81 29.49
N ASP A 577 18.35 0.31 29.05
CA ASP A 577 18.36 0.76 27.65
C ASP A 577 19.52 0.19 26.82
N LEU A 578 20.25 -0.82 27.32
CA LEU A 578 21.47 -1.33 26.69
C LEU A 578 21.19 -1.95 25.30
N ALA A 579 20.02 -2.55 25.12
CA ALA A 579 19.60 -3.19 23.86
C ALA A 579 18.98 -2.22 22.85
N LEU A 580 18.81 -0.94 23.18
CA LEU A 580 18.24 0.05 22.25
C LEU A 580 19.26 0.40 21.16
N CYS A 581 18.79 0.58 19.91
CA CYS A 581 19.65 0.91 18.78
C CYS A 581 20.47 2.20 19.00
N THR A 582 19.90 3.19 19.69
CA THR A 582 20.56 4.47 20.05
C THR A 582 21.72 4.30 21.05
N THR A 583 21.84 3.13 21.69
CA THR A 583 22.98 2.82 22.54
C THR A 583 24.21 2.43 21.74
N CYS A 584 24.03 1.73 20.62
CA CYS A 584 25.12 1.28 19.74
C CYS A 584 25.47 2.33 18.67
N HIS A 585 24.46 2.94 18.05
CA HIS A 585 24.64 3.91 16.97
C HIS A 585 24.72 5.34 17.53
N ARG A 586 25.89 5.69 18.07
CA ARG A 586 26.20 7.03 18.59
C ARG A 586 27.28 7.77 17.80
N TRP A 587 27.80 7.11 16.78
CA TRP A 587 28.97 7.59 16.06
C TRP A 587 28.63 8.83 15.22
N LYS A 588 29.48 9.85 15.36
CA LYS A 588 29.61 10.99 14.45
C LYS A 588 31.10 11.17 14.19
N HIS A 589 31.47 11.38 12.93
CA HIS A 589 32.85 11.75 12.61
C HIS A 589 33.25 13.05 13.33
N PRO A 590 34.50 13.16 13.81
CA PRO A 590 35.08 14.46 14.17
C PRO A 590 35.00 15.40 12.95
N ASN A 591 34.57 16.65 13.16
CA ASN A 591 34.31 17.62 12.07
C ASN A 591 35.48 17.78 11.08
N HIS A 592 36.73 17.54 11.50
CA HIS A 592 37.93 17.70 10.66
C HIS A 592 38.23 16.51 9.73
N LEU A 593 37.57 15.36 9.90
CA LEU A 593 37.72 14.20 9.03
C LEU A 593 36.58 14.07 8.02
N GLN A 594 35.55 14.92 8.11
CA GLN A 594 34.37 14.81 7.24
C GLN A 594 34.71 15.01 5.77
N ASP A 595 35.57 15.98 5.43
CA ASP A 595 35.84 16.32 4.03
C ASP A 595 36.73 15.27 3.33
N GLU A 596 37.79 14.79 3.98
CA GLU A 596 38.71 13.78 3.41
C GLU A 596 38.09 12.37 3.34
N VAL A 597 37.20 12.04 4.27
CA VAL A 597 36.47 10.76 4.28
C VAL A 597 35.28 10.82 3.32
N ALA A 598 34.55 11.93 3.24
CA ALA A 598 33.45 12.09 2.28
C ALA A 598 33.92 11.94 0.82
N GLU A 599 35.13 12.41 0.49
CA GLU A 599 35.68 12.30 -0.87
C GLU A 599 36.10 10.85 -1.21
N LYS A 600 36.54 10.08 -0.20
CA LYS A 600 37.01 8.69 -0.36
C LYS A 600 35.88 7.65 -0.31
N TYR A 601 34.78 7.96 0.36
CA TYR A 601 33.64 7.06 0.59
C TYR A 601 32.34 7.62 0.02
N ASN A 602 32.41 8.29 -1.14
CA ASN A 602 31.28 8.87 -1.85
C ASN A 602 30.39 7.78 -2.50
N HIS A 603 29.99 6.79 -1.72
CA HIS A 603 28.97 5.81 -2.08
C HIS A 603 27.58 6.45 -1.83
N PRO A 604 26.54 6.02 -2.57
CA PRO A 604 25.18 6.49 -2.30
C PRO A 604 24.85 6.30 -0.83
N TYR A 605 24.27 7.32 -0.20
CA TYR A 605 23.87 7.28 1.20
C TYR A 605 22.68 6.32 1.35
N PHE A 606 22.91 5.10 1.81
CA PHE A 606 21.88 4.06 2.04
C PHE A 606 21.27 4.19 3.44
N ASN A 607 20.92 5.41 3.85
CA ASN A 607 20.47 5.65 5.22
C ASN A 607 19.00 5.26 5.40
N HIS A 608 18.76 3.99 5.71
CA HIS A 608 17.42 3.43 5.91
C HIS A 608 16.97 3.38 7.37
N VAL A 609 17.76 3.90 8.33
CA VAL A 609 17.43 3.82 9.76
C VAL A 609 17.59 5.16 10.44
N VAL A 610 16.48 5.91 10.54
CA VAL A 610 16.39 7.10 11.38
C VAL A 610 16.28 6.66 12.84
N LEU A 611 17.34 6.88 13.62
CA LEU A 611 17.30 6.64 15.05
C LEU A 611 16.65 7.82 15.78
N PRO A 612 15.78 7.56 16.78
CA PRO A 612 15.24 8.63 17.60
C PRO A 612 16.40 9.35 18.30
N GLN A 613 16.47 10.68 18.17
CA GLN A 613 17.49 11.47 18.86
C GLN A 613 17.34 11.27 20.36
N LYS A 614 18.43 10.90 21.04
CA LYS A 614 18.47 10.75 22.49
C LYS A 614 18.39 12.15 23.12
N GLY A 615 17.16 12.63 23.31
CA GLY A 615 16.91 14.00 23.76
C GLY A 615 15.44 14.35 24.05
N SER A 616 14.45 13.68 23.44
CA SER A 616 13.04 13.85 23.84
C SER A 616 12.70 13.00 25.07
N LYS A 617 13.40 13.24 26.19
CA LYS A 617 12.70 13.22 27.46
C LYS A 617 11.78 14.45 27.47
N GLU A 618 10.65 14.35 26.78
CA GLU A 618 9.51 15.18 27.15
C GLU A 618 9.13 14.79 28.58
N LYS A 619 9.58 15.61 29.51
CA LYS A 619 9.05 15.66 30.87
C LYS A 619 7.58 16.10 30.78
N GLY A 620 6.63 15.20 31.08
CA GLY A 620 5.20 15.52 31.27
C GLY A 620 4.48 16.00 30.01
N HIS A 621 3.26 15.56 29.69
CA HIS A 621 2.10 15.24 30.54
C HIS A 621 1.11 14.37 29.78
#